data_AF-A0A3S5K1Q3-F1
#
_entry.id   AF-A0A3S5K1Q3-F1
#
_cell.length_a   1.000
_cell.length_b   1.000
_cell.length_c   1.000
_cell.angle_alpha   90.00
_cell.angle_beta   90.00
_cell.angle_gamma   90.00
#
_symmetry.space_group_name_H-M   'P 1'
#
loop_
_entity.id
_entity.type
_entity.pdbx_description
1 polymer ?
#
loop_
_entity_poly.entity_id
_entity_poly.type
_entity_poly.pdbx_seq_one_letter_code
_entity_poly.pdbx_strand_id
1 'polypeptide(L)'
;MAPVRRPSRPLALAAAVAVVAGFGAPHAALAQESAPAPDAPEVSSAVEDLSQPATTAEDARWNAARDALAAASADDPFYLPPTTLPSTPGALIRTEPTAFYLDPVRLVQVPAHATRIMYASQDAQGRPIAVTGTVLTPTAPWTGAGERPVIGYAVGTQGAADRCAPSRTLSTGVQYEGVGITSLLSRGHA
;
A
#
# COMPACT_ATOMS: atom_id res chain seq x y z
N MET A 1 64.08 6.68 -18.24
CA MET A 1 63.86 7.02 -19.66
C MET A 1 62.36 7.21 -19.87
N ALA A 2 61.91 8.45 -19.90
CA ALA A 2 60.57 8.91 -20.31
C ALA A 2 60.82 10.11 -21.25
N PRO A 3 59.86 10.65 -22.02
CA PRO A 3 58.50 10.20 -22.37
C PRO A 3 58.23 10.24 -23.90
N VAL A 4 57.12 9.69 -24.41
CA VAL A 4 56.43 10.29 -25.58
C VAL A 4 54.91 10.07 -25.44
N ARG A 5 54.19 11.12 -25.03
CA ARG A 5 52.76 11.28 -25.27
C ARG A 5 52.57 11.71 -26.73
N ARG A 6 51.67 11.08 -27.48
CA ARG A 6 51.21 11.59 -28.78
C ARG A 6 49.87 12.32 -28.62
N PRO A 7 49.68 13.48 -29.28
CA PRO A 7 48.51 14.35 -29.14
C PRO A 7 47.30 13.88 -29.97
N SER A 8 46.13 14.22 -29.44
CA SER A 8 44.78 14.08 -29.99
C SER A 8 44.49 15.00 -31.18
N ARG A 9 43.67 14.55 -32.14
CA ARG A 9 42.75 15.44 -32.89
C ARG A 9 41.39 14.75 -33.14
N PRO A 10 40.28 15.51 -33.09
CA PRO A 10 38.92 15.02 -33.14
C PRO A 10 38.47 14.75 -34.58
N LEU A 11 37.71 13.68 -34.81
CA LEU A 11 36.96 13.52 -36.06
C LEU A 11 35.61 14.24 -35.90
N ALA A 12 35.56 15.47 -36.40
CA ALA A 12 34.30 16.14 -36.70
C ALA A 12 33.77 15.54 -38.01
N LEU A 13 32.62 14.86 -37.97
CA LEU A 13 31.86 14.57 -39.19
C LEU A 13 30.81 15.67 -39.33
N ALA A 14 30.97 16.47 -40.37
CA ALA A 14 30.08 17.55 -40.74
C ALA A 14 28.72 17.03 -41.22
N ALA A 15 27.69 17.82 -40.95
CA ALA A 15 26.30 17.62 -41.30
C ALA A 15 26.06 17.59 -42.83
N ALA A 16 25.10 16.76 -43.25
CA ALA A 16 24.33 17.00 -44.46
C ALA A 16 22.85 17.10 -44.05
N VAL A 17 22.38 18.34 -43.90
CA VAL A 17 20.97 18.68 -43.74
C VAL A 17 20.34 18.64 -45.14
N ALA A 18 19.49 17.65 -45.40
CA ALA A 18 18.60 17.67 -46.55
C ALA A 18 17.24 18.22 -46.09
N VAL A 19 16.98 19.49 -46.37
CA VAL A 19 15.63 20.07 -46.30
C VAL A 19 14.85 19.55 -47.50
N VAL A 20 13.89 18.66 -47.26
CA VAL A 20 12.83 18.36 -48.24
C VAL A 20 11.61 19.16 -47.82
N ALA A 21 11.27 20.17 -48.62
CA ALA A 21 10.02 20.90 -48.51
C ALA A 21 8.85 20.00 -48.95
N GLY A 22 7.70 20.19 -48.29
CA GLY A 22 6.60 19.24 -48.23
C GLY A 22 5.91 18.86 -49.54
N PHE A 23 5.27 17.69 -49.51
CA PHE A 23 3.98 17.44 -50.14
C PHE A 23 3.08 16.82 -49.07
N GLY A 24 1.99 17.50 -48.73
CA GLY A 24 0.96 16.95 -47.87
C GLY A 24 0.30 15.75 -48.55
N ALA A 25 0.31 14.62 -47.87
CA ALA A 25 -0.59 13.50 -48.13
C ALA A 25 -1.36 13.22 -46.83
N PRO A 26 -2.69 13.05 -46.90
CA PRO A 26 -3.53 12.85 -45.73
C PRO A 26 -3.15 11.54 -45.04
N HIS A 27 -3.23 11.53 -43.71
CA HIS A 27 -3.19 10.30 -42.93
C HIS A 27 -4.36 9.42 -43.38
N ALA A 28 -4.09 8.45 -44.25
CA ALA A 28 -4.98 7.33 -44.44
C ALA A 28 -4.96 6.53 -43.13
N ALA A 29 -5.96 6.79 -42.28
CA ALA A 29 -6.27 5.95 -41.15
C ALA A 29 -6.37 4.51 -41.64
N LEU A 30 -5.55 3.61 -41.09
CA LEU A 30 -5.83 2.19 -41.18
C LEU A 30 -7.17 1.99 -40.46
N ALA A 31 -8.25 1.89 -41.24
CA ALA A 31 -9.54 1.49 -40.74
C ALA A 31 -9.38 0.08 -40.19
N GLN A 32 -9.33 -0.04 -38.87
CA GLN A 32 -9.37 -1.32 -38.18
C GLN A 32 -10.82 -1.80 -38.30
N GLU A 33 -11.06 -2.79 -39.16
CA GLU A 33 -12.35 -3.45 -39.26
C GLU A 33 -12.70 -4.01 -37.87
N SER A 34 -13.75 -3.49 -37.25
CA SER A 34 -14.22 -3.96 -35.95
C SER A 34 -14.64 -5.42 -36.07
N ALA A 35 -13.95 -6.31 -35.36
CA ALA A 35 -14.44 -7.68 -35.17
C ALA A 35 -15.84 -7.61 -34.51
N PRO A 36 -16.82 -8.42 -34.97
CA PRO A 36 -18.12 -8.46 -34.31
C PRO A 36 -17.93 -8.89 -32.85
N ALA A 37 -18.43 -8.08 -31.93
CA ALA A 37 -18.42 -8.41 -30.51
C ALA A 37 -19.20 -9.74 -30.33
N PRO A 38 -18.71 -10.70 -29.53
CA PRO A 38 -19.56 -11.80 -29.10
C PRO A 38 -20.76 -11.19 -28.36
N ASP A 39 -21.94 -11.81 -28.47
CA ASP A 39 -23.14 -11.48 -27.68
C ASP A 39 -22.82 -11.69 -26.18
N ALA A 40 -22.11 -10.74 -25.60
CA ALA A 40 -21.97 -10.63 -24.17
C ALA A 40 -23.39 -10.33 -23.65
N PRO A 41 -23.88 -11.05 -22.63
CA PRO A 41 -25.12 -10.64 -21.98
C PRO A 41 -24.97 -9.17 -21.61
N GLU A 42 -25.98 -8.37 -21.93
CA GLU A 42 -26.03 -6.96 -21.59
C GLU A 42 -25.78 -6.87 -20.08
N VAL A 43 -24.55 -6.51 -19.70
CA VAL A 43 -24.25 -6.16 -18.33
C VAL A 43 -25.01 -4.87 -18.15
N SER A 44 -26.25 -4.98 -17.64
CA SER A 44 -27.03 -3.83 -17.22
C SER A 44 -26.12 -3.09 -16.26
N SER A 45 -25.56 -2.00 -16.76
CA SER A 45 -24.76 -1.07 -15.98
C SER A 45 -25.73 -0.30 -15.08
N ALA A 46 -26.37 -1.00 -14.16
CA ALA A 46 -26.63 -0.43 -12.86
C ALA A 46 -25.25 -0.19 -12.25
N VAL A 47 -24.58 0.87 -12.72
CA VAL A 47 -23.51 1.49 -11.97
C VAL A 47 -24.22 1.97 -10.73
N GLU A 48 -24.09 1.20 -9.65
CA GLU A 48 -24.64 1.58 -8.35
C GLU A 48 -24.22 3.02 -8.10
N ASP A 49 -25.19 3.92 -7.86
CA ASP A 49 -24.89 5.31 -7.58
C ASP A 49 -24.21 5.38 -6.20
N LEU A 50 -22.88 5.31 -6.21
CA LEU A 50 -22.05 5.36 -5.00
C LEU A 50 -22.16 6.70 -4.25
N SER A 51 -22.90 7.69 -4.78
CA SER A 51 -23.23 8.91 -4.06
C SER A 51 -24.42 8.75 -3.11
N GLN A 52 -25.23 7.69 -3.27
CA GLN A 52 -26.28 7.36 -2.31
C GLN A 52 -25.69 6.68 -1.06
N PRO A 53 -26.17 7.01 0.15
CA PRO A 53 -25.79 6.27 1.35
C PRO A 53 -26.30 4.83 1.27
N ALA A 54 -25.51 3.90 1.81
CA ALA A 54 -25.92 2.50 1.91
C ALA A 54 -27.23 2.38 2.70
N THR A 55 -28.14 1.54 2.20
CA THR A 55 -29.36 1.17 2.90
C THR A 55 -29.04 0.29 4.11
N THR A 56 -29.94 0.23 5.09
CA THR A 56 -29.81 -0.66 6.26
C THR A 56 -29.64 -2.13 5.86
N ALA A 57 -30.23 -2.54 4.73
CA ALA A 57 -30.12 -3.91 4.24
C ALA A 57 -28.73 -4.20 3.66
N GLU A 58 -28.16 -3.26 2.90
CA GLU A 58 -26.79 -3.36 2.39
C GLU A 58 -25.77 -3.35 3.54
N ASP A 59 -26.01 -2.52 4.54
CA ASP A 59 -25.22 -2.47 5.76
C ASP A 59 -25.22 -3.81 6.51
N ALA A 60 -26.40 -4.38 6.75
CA ALA A 60 -26.52 -5.68 7.40
C ALA A 60 -25.81 -6.78 6.59
N ARG A 61 -25.93 -6.75 5.26
CA ARG A 61 -25.24 -7.69 4.36
C ARG A 61 -23.73 -7.52 4.42
N TRP A 62 -23.23 -6.28 4.42
CA TRP A 62 -21.80 -5.99 4.48
C TRP A 62 -21.20 -6.42 5.81
N ASN A 63 -21.88 -6.14 6.92
CA ASN A 63 -21.47 -6.58 8.24
C ASN A 63 -21.44 -8.11 8.34
N ALA A 64 -22.48 -8.80 7.86
CA ALA A 64 -22.49 -10.27 7.84
C ALA A 64 -21.37 -10.87 6.97
N ALA A 65 -21.06 -10.25 5.82
CA ALA A 65 -19.96 -10.68 4.96
C ALA A 65 -18.59 -10.48 5.63
N ARG A 66 -18.40 -9.36 6.34
CA ARG A 66 -17.22 -9.10 7.16
C ARG A 66 -17.07 -10.14 8.28
N ASP A 67 -18.14 -10.44 9.00
CA ASP A 67 -18.13 -11.43 10.08
C ASP A 67 -17.77 -12.83 9.56
N ALA A 68 -18.32 -13.23 8.41
CA ALA A 68 -17.99 -14.49 7.76
C ALA A 68 -16.53 -14.55 7.28
N LEU A 69 -16.00 -13.47 6.71
CA LEU A 69 -14.59 -13.38 6.31
C LEU A 69 -13.65 -13.43 7.51
N ALA A 70 -14.00 -12.73 8.60
CA ALA A 70 -13.24 -12.74 9.84
C ALA A 70 -13.18 -14.16 10.42
N ALA A 71 -14.31 -14.87 10.46
CA ALA A 71 -14.37 -16.28 10.89
C ALA A 71 -13.54 -17.21 10.00
N ALA A 72 -13.54 -16.99 8.68
CA ALA A 72 -12.76 -17.78 7.73
C ALA A 72 -11.25 -17.47 7.75
N SER A 73 -10.84 -16.35 8.36
CA SER A 73 -9.44 -15.90 8.48
C SER A 73 -8.95 -15.89 9.94
N ALA A 74 -9.69 -16.58 10.81
CA ALA A 74 -9.57 -16.60 12.28
C ALA A 74 -8.46 -17.49 12.84
N ASP A 75 -7.32 -17.61 12.16
CA ASP A 75 -6.18 -18.36 12.73
C ASP A 75 -5.59 -17.65 13.98
N ASP A 76 -5.94 -16.37 14.18
CA ASP A 76 -5.43 -15.54 15.28
C ASP A 76 -6.57 -14.71 15.93
N PRO A 77 -6.96 -15.05 17.18
CA PRO A 77 -8.04 -14.38 17.92
C PRO A 77 -7.86 -12.86 18.10
N PHE A 78 -6.63 -12.34 17.98
CA PHE A 78 -6.38 -10.90 18.07
C PHE A 78 -7.18 -10.11 17.04
N TYR A 79 -7.36 -10.66 15.83
CA TYR A 79 -8.03 -9.99 14.72
C TYR A 79 -9.55 -10.16 14.71
N LEU A 80 -10.14 -10.86 15.69
CA LEU A 80 -11.59 -11.02 15.82
C LEU A 80 -12.18 -9.87 16.65
N PRO A 81 -12.86 -8.87 16.06
CA PRO A 81 -13.39 -7.73 16.81
C PRO A 81 -14.35 -8.17 17.93
N PRO A 82 -14.37 -7.47 19.08
CA PRO A 82 -15.41 -7.71 20.08
C PRO A 82 -16.77 -7.28 19.53
N THR A 83 -17.84 -7.86 20.05
CA THR A 83 -19.22 -7.54 19.66
C THR A 83 -19.64 -6.12 20.07
N THR A 84 -19.01 -5.56 21.09
CA THR A 84 -19.21 -4.19 21.55
C THR A 84 -17.94 -3.37 21.34
N LEU A 85 -18.07 -2.24 20.64
CA LEU A 85 -16.97 -1.34 20.33
C LEU A 85 -17.06 -0.06 21.17
N PRO A 86 -15.92 0.49 21.64
CA PRO A 86 -15.88 1.85 22.16
C PRO A 86 -16.43 2.85 21.13
N SER A 87 -17.18 3.84 21.59
CA SER A 87 -17.75 4.88 20.72
C SER A 87 -16.74 5.96 20.34
N THR A 88 -15.64 6.10 21.08
CA THR A 88 -14.61 7.11 20.85
C THR A 88 -13.57 6.61 19.83
N PRO A 89 -13.41 7.27 18.66
CA PRO A 89 -12.35 6.95 17.73
C PRO A 89 -10.96 7.08 18.37
N GLY A 90 -10.08 6.14 18.07
CA GLY A 90 -8.74 6.03 18.66
C GLY A 90 -8.68 5.29 20.01
N ALA A 91 -9.82 4.95 20.62
CA ALA A 91 -9.82 4.17 21.85
C ALA A 91 -9.24 2.76 21.61
N LEU A 92 -8.24 2.39 22.42
CA LEU A 92 -7.61 1.07 22.34
C LEU A 92 -8.59 -0.02 22.80
N ILE A 93 -8.67 -1.09 22.01
CA ILE A 93 -9.44 -2.30 22.28
C ILE A 93 -8.51 -3.40 22.79
N ARG A 94 -7.40 -3.62 22.09
CA ARG A 94 -6.37 -4.63 22.42
C ARG A 94 -4.99 -4.17 22.03
N THR A 95 -4.00 -4.68 22.74
CA THR A 95 -2.58 -4.40 22.54
C THR A 95 -1.80 -5.66 22.82
N GLU A 96 -0.94 -6.08 21.89
CA GLU A 96 -0.08 -7.25 22.05
C GLU A 96 1.32 -7.00 21.47
N PRO A 97 2.39 -7.48 22.12
CA PRO A 97 3.71 -7.51 21.50
C PRO A 97 3.68 -8.30 20.19
N THR A 98 4.42 -7.83 19.20
CA THR A 98 4.63 -8.53 17.93
C THR A 98 6.10 -8.43 17.51
N ALA A 99 6.43 -8.94 16.34
CA ALA A 99 7.74 -8.81 15.74
C ALA A 99 7.64 -8.13 14.37
N PHE A 100 8.78 -7.64 13.88
CA PHE A 100 8.91 -7.10 12.53
C PHE A 100 10.14 -7.72 11.88
N TYR A 101 9.93 -8.45 10.78
CA TYR A 101 10.99 -9.07 10.00
C TYR A 101 11.04 -8.48 8.59
N LEU A 102 12.20 -8.60 7.94
CA LEU A 102 12.41 -8.18 6.55
C LEU A 102 12.44 -9.34 5.55
N ASP A 103 12.37 -10.57 6.03
CA ASP A 103 12.42 -11.77 5.21
C ASP A 103 11.44 -12.85 5.72
N PRO A 104 10.91 -13.69 4.82
CA PRO A 104 9.90 -14.70 5.17
C PRO A 104 10.43 -15.85 6.03
N VAL A 105 11.75 -16.04 6.11
CA VAL A 105 12.39 -17.06 6.96
C VAL A 105 12.76 -16.52 8.34
N ARG A 106 12.39 -15.26 8.64
CA ARG A 106 12.53 -14.58 9.93
C ARG A 106 13.97 -14.50 10.44
N LEU A 107 14.93 -14.34 9.53
CA LEU A 107 16.35 -14.21 9.88
C LEU A 107 16.75 -12.78 10.23
N VAL A 108 16.09 -11.78 9.65
CA VAL A 108 16.39 -10.36 9.77
C VAL A 108 15.27 -9.68 10.54
N GLN A 109 15.38 -9.68 11.87
CA GLN A 109 14.50 -8.93 12.74
C GLN A 109 14.92 -7.45 12.80
N VAL A 110 13.94 -6.55 12.67
CA VAL A 110 14.17 -5.11 12.76
C VAL A 110 14.35 -4.70 14.23
N PRO A 111 15.37 -3.88 14.57
CA PRO A 111 15.62 -3.43 15.95
C PRO A 111 14.63 -2.34 16.37
N ALA A 112 13.39 -2.76 16.67
CA ALA A 112 12.33 -1.93 17.22
C ALA A 112 11.44 -2.77 18.13
N HIS A 113 10.89 -2.13 19.17
CA HIS A 113 9.78 -2.71 19.91
C HIS A 113 8.52 -2.58 19.06
N ALA A 114 7.96 -3.72 18.66
CA ALA A 114 6.76 -3.76 17.83
C ALA A 114 5.57 -4.19 18.68
N THR A 115 4.48 -3.44 18.56
CA THR A 115 3.23 -3.71 19.25
C THR A 115 2.10 -3.65 18.24
N ARG A 116 1.36 -4.74 18.09
CA ARG A 116 0.11 -4.72 17.32
C ARG A 116 -1.00 -4.18 18.21
N ILE A 117 -1.84 -3.34 17.63
CA ILE A 117 -2.97 -2.72 18.32
C ILE A 117 -4.26 -2.96 17.54
N MET A 118 -5.36 -3.07 18.27
CA MET A 118 -6.71 -2.94 17.76
C MET A 118 -7.35 -1.73 18.43
N TYR A 119 -7.97 -0.86 17.66
CA TYR A 119 -8.60 0.36 18.17
C TYR A 119 -9.94 0.63 17.46
N ALA A 120 -10.80 1.38 18.14
CA ALA A 120 -12.06 1.84 17.58
C ALA A 120 -11.81 2.95 16.56
N SER A 121 -12.45 2.87 15.41
CA SER A 121 -12.47 3.90 14.36
C SER A 121 -13.89 4.05 13.84
N GLN A 122 -14.05 4.89 12.82
CA GLN A 122 -15.29 5.03 12.07
C GLN A 122 -15.06 4.60 10.62
N ASP A 123 -16.07 3.99 10.01
CA ASP A 123 -16.09 3.78 8.56
C ASP A 123 -16.51 5.06 7.82
N ALA A 124 -16.67 4.96 6.49
CA ALA A 124 -17.04 6.09 5.64
C ALA A 124 -18.44 6.66 5.97
N GLN A 125 -19.29 5.90 6.65
CA GLN A 125 -20.63 6.28 7.08
C GLN A 125 -20.67 6.77 8.54
N GLY A 126 -19.52 6.86 9.21
CA GLY A 126 -19.44 7.29 10.62
C GLY A 126 -19.79 6.18 11.62
N ARG A 127 -19.95 4.92 11.19
CA ARG A 127 -20.30 3.82 12.10
C ARG A 127 -19.05 3.30 12.80
N PRO A 128 -19.13 2.92 14.10
CA PRO A 128 -18.00 2.34 14.81
C PRO A 128 -17.51 1.05 14.17
N ILE A 129 -16.20 0.94 13.93
CA ILE A 129 -15.53 -0.25 13.45
C ILE A 129 -14.25 -0.52 14.25
N ALA A 130 -13.83 -1.78 14.35
CA ALA A 130 -12.49 -2.13 14.83
C ALA A 130 -11.51 -2.14 13.66
N VAL A 131 -10.36 -1.50 13.85
CA VAL A 131 -9.23 -1.52 12.91
C VAL A 131 -7.96 -1.94 13.64
N THR A 132 -6.97 -2.45 12.90
CA THR A 132 -5.68 -2.86 13.48
C THR A 132 -4.51 -2.12 12.87
N GLY A 133 -3.46 -1.96 13.66
CA GLY A 133 -2.20 -1.31 13.26
C GLY A 133 -1.01 -1.91 13.99
N THR A 134 0.19 -1.42 13.67
CA THR A 134 1.42 -1.74 14.40
C THR A 134 2.10 -0.45 14.81
N VAL A 135 2.44 -0.34 16.09
CA VAL A 135 3.28 0.73 16.63
C VAL A 135 4.71 0.21 16.72
N LEU A 136 5.67 0.96 16.18
CA LEU A 136 7.07 0.59 16.12
C LEU A 136 7.88 1.64 16.88
N THR A 137 8.44 1.27 18.02
CA THR A 137 9.34 2.16 18.76
C THR A 137 10.78 1.77 18.47
N PRO A 138 11.58 2.61 17.79
CA PRO A 138 12.96 2.26 17.46
C PRO A 138 13.81 2.17 18.72
N THR A 139 14.75 1.22 18.74
CA THR A 139 15.79 1.16 19.77
C THR A 139 16.90 2.20 19.51
N ALA A 140 17.00 2.72 18.30
CA ALA A 140 17.92 3.79 17.95
C ALA A 140 17.55 5.09 18.69
N PRO A 141 18.54 5.84 19.22
CA PRO A 141 18.27 7.14 19.84
C PRO A 141 17.82 8.16 18.79
N TRP A 142 16.98 9.11 19.20
CA TRP A 142 16.69 10.28 18.38
C TRP A 142 17.83 11.29 18.54
N THR A 143 18.47 11.67 17.43
CA THR A 143 19.60 12.61 17.43
C THR A 143 19.27 13.97 16.81
N GLY A 144 18.03 14.18 16.39
CA GLY A 144 17.57 15.49 15.91
C GLY A 144 17.26 16.44 17.06
N ALA A 145 16.91 17.68 16.71
CA ALA A 145 16.49 18.67 17.70
C ALA A 145 15.11 18.32 18.27
N GLY A 146 14.89 18.65 19.54
CA GLY A 146 13.59 18.51 20.21
C GLY A 146 13.15 17.07 20.47
N GLU A 147 11.84 16.90 20.65
CA GLU A 147 11.22 15.59 20.89
C GLU A 147 11.30 14.69 19.66
N ARG A 148 11.30 13.36 19.89
CA ARG A 148 11.28 12.37 18.82
C ARG A 148 9.98 12.52 18.01
N PRO A 149 10.05 12.70 16.68
CA PRO A 149 8.86 12.77 15.85
C PRO A 149 8.18 11.38 15.73
N VAL A 150 6.85 11.40 15.64
CA VAL A 150 6.02 10.24 15.34
C VAL A 150 5.61 10.30 13.87
N ILE A 151 5.75 9.18 13.15
CA ILE A 151 5.44 9.04 11.73
C ILE A 151 4.19 8.18 11.56
N GLY A 152 3.14 8.77 10.99
CA GLY A 152 2.03 8.01 10.42
C GLY A 152 2.45 7.41 9.08
N TYR A 153 2.77 6.12 9.06
CA TYR A 153 3.21 5.44 7.84
C TYR A 153 2.02 4.72 7.17
N ALA A 154 1.51 5.30 6.08
CA ALA A 154 0.44 4.71 5.27
C ALA A 154 1.06 3.89 4.13
N VAL A 155 0.95 2.57 4.24
CA VAL A 155 1.45 1.66 3.20
C VAL A 155 0.63 1.78 1.92
N GLY A 156 1.24 1.40 0.79
CA GLY A 156 0.55 1.18 -0.47
C GLY A 156 -0.53 0.10 -0.41
N THR A 157 -1.18 -0.15 -1.54
CA THR A 157 -2.26 -1.13 -1.62
C THR A 157 -1.79 -2.54 -1.24
N GLN A 158 -2.43 -3.13 -0.23
CA GLN A 158 -2.06 -4.45 0.29
C GLN A 158 -2.93 -5.60 -0.25
N GLY A 159 -4.14 -5.28 -0.68
CA GLY A 159 -5.20 -6.24 -1.00
C GLY A 159 -6.47 -5.99 -0.17
N ALA A 160 -7.57 -6.64 -0.57
CA ALA A 160 -8.90 -6.41 0.01
C ALA A 160 -9.31 -7.42 1.10
N ALA A 161 -8.48 -8.43 1.38
CA ALA A 161 -8.77 -9.47 2.38
C ALA A 161 -8.03 -9.20 3.70
N ASP A 162 -8.57 -9.65 4.83
CA ASP A 162 -7.99 -9.41 6.16
C ASP A 162 -6.56 -9.95 6.30
N ARG A 163 -6.23 -11.06 5.63
CA ARG A 163 -4.88 -11.63 5.60
C ARG A 163 -3.82 -10.69 5.00
N CYS A 164 -4.24 -9.71 4.21
CA CYS A 164 -3.38 -8.71 3.60
C CYS A 164 -3.04 -7.56 4.56
N ALA A 165 -3.68 -7.47 5.73
CA ALA A 165 -3.48 -6.38 6.66
C ALA A 165 -1.98 -6.23 7.04
N PRO A 166 -1.40 -5.02 6.98
CA PRO A 166 0.01 -4.78 7.34
C PRO A 166 0.35 -5.26 8.75
N SER A 167 -0.58 -5.11 9.68
CA SER A 167 -0.47 -5.59 11.06
C SER A 167 -0.32 -7.11 11.16
N ARG A 168 -0.69 -7.87 10.12
CA ARG A 168 -0.46 -9.34 10.00
C ARG A 168 0.84 -9.65 9.28
N THR A 169 1.17 -8.90 8.23
CA THR A 169 2.30 -9.23 7.34
C THR A 169 3.65 -8.74 7.83
N LEU A 170 3.71 -7.72 8.70
CA LEU A 170 4.97 -7.22 9.28
C LEU A 170 5.72 -8.30 10.08
N SER A 171 5.01 -9.14 10.82
CA SER A 171 5.60 -10.21 11.66
C SER A 171 5.97 -11.46 10.88
N THR A 172 5.57 -11.55 9.60
CA THR A 172 5.91 -12.69 8.73
C THR A 172 7.05 -12.36 7.78
N GLY A 173 7.46 -11.10 7.66
CA GLY A 173 8.55 -10.68 6.78
C GLY A 173 8.19 -10.64 5.28
N VAL A 174 6.90 -10.70 4.95
CA VAL A 174 6.40 -10.57 3.57
C VAL A 174 5.93 -9.16 3.24
N GLN A 175 6.06 -8.22 4.18
CA GLN A 175 5.64 -6.84 3.96
C GLN A 175 6.64 -6.10 3.07
N TYR A 176 6.24 -5.77 1.85
CA TYR A 176 7.14 -5.24 0.81
C TYR A 176 7.67 -3.83 1.13
N GLU A 177 6.97 -3.07 1.97
CA GLU A 177 7.44 -1.74 2.41
C GLU A 177 8.38 -1.78 3.63
N GLY A 178 8.71 -2.96 4.14
CA GLY A 178 9.49 -3.11 5.37
C GLY A 178 10.85 -2.40 5.35
N VAL A 179 11.51 -2.35 4.18
CA VAL A 179 12.80 -1.65 4.02
C VAL A 179 12.64 -0.13 4.20
N GLY A 180 11.56 0.45 3.65
CA GLY A 180 11.25 1.87 3.81
C GLY A 180 10.99 2.24 5.26
N ILE A 181 10.18 1.43 5.96
CA ILE A 181 9.89 1.58 7.39
C ILE A 181 11.18 1.47 8.22
N THR A 182 12.04 0.49 7.91
CA THR A 182 13.32 0.29 8.64
C THR A 182 14.26 1.48 8.51
N SER A 183 14.25 2.18 7.38
CA SER A 183 15.04 3.42 7.18
C SER A 183 14.59 4.57 8.08
N LEU A 184 13.31 4.61 8.47
CA LEU A 184 12.82 5.58 9.45
C LEU A 184 13.26 5.18 10.87
N LEU A 185 13.08 3.91 11.22
CA LEU A 185 13.45 3.38 12.53
C LEU A 185 14.95 3.49 12.81
N SER A 186 15.80 3.25 11.81
CA SER A 186 17.27 3.35 11.96
C SER A 186 17.74 4.78 12.24
N ARG A 187 16.93 5.78 11.88
CA ARG A 187 17.16 7.21 12.19
C ARG A 187 16.48 7.66 13.49
N GLY A 188 15.88 6.72 14.23
CA GLY A 188 15.27 7.00 15.53
C GLY A 188 13.88 7.64 15.43
N HIS A 189 13.23 7.63 14.26
CA HIS A 189 11.83 8.05 14.12
C HIS A 189 10.89 6.99 14.70
N ALA A 190 9.90 7.41 15.49
CA ALA A 190 8.82 6.55 15.98
C ALA A 190 7.66 6.50 14.98
#